data_AF-A0A9P6WG14-F1
#
_entry.id   AF-A0A9P6WG14-F1
#
_cell.length_a   1.000
_cell.length_b   1.000
_cell.length_c   1.000
_cell.angle_alpha   90.00
_cell.angle_beta   90.00
_cell.angle_gamma   90.00
#
_symmetry.space_group_name_H-M   'P 1'
#
loop_
_entity.id
_entity.type
_entity.pdbx_description
1 polymer ?
#
loop_
_entity_poly.entity_id
_entity_poly.type
_entity_poly.pdbx_seq_one_letter_code
_entity_poly.pdbx_strand_id
1 'polypeptide(L)'
;MGVKKKSKVIYGYGIVELESIDDQKNRYTIPFKSENIVVTQIYKDNAEEVLCSVPDLIILVDTDGNAVGTQDYRYDLFVHVIAFAPAPQWMTLDGIIIGGTPGFAKEFYHIKYKPIGVYIPPVPFSAEF
;
A
#
# COMPACT_ATOMS: atom_id res chain seq x y z
N MET A 1 5.56 2.06 -12.76
CA MET A 1 4.10 1.97 -13.03
C MET A 1 3.61 3.37 -13.43
N GLY A 2 2.63 3.50 -14.32
CA GLY A 2 2.04 4.79 -14.69
C GLY A 2 0.80 5.06 -13.84
N VAL A 3 0.73 6.21 -13.16
CA VAL A 3 -0.39 6.56 -12.29
C VAL A 3 -1.47 7.26 -13.11
N LYS A 4 -2.61 6.60 -13.29
CA LYS A 4 -3.84 7.27 -13.75
C LYS A 4 -4.75 7.46 -12.56
N LYS A 5 -4.81 8.67 -12.02
CA LYS A 5 -5.70 8.97 -10.89
C LYS A 5 -7.17 8.85 -11.34
N LYS A 6 -7.98 8.18 -10.53
CA LYS A 6 -9.39 8.55 -10.40
C LYS A 6 -9.60 8.75 -8.92
N SER A 7 -9.42 9.99 -8.46
CA SER A 7 -9.80 10.35 -7.10
C SER A 7 -11.31 10.39 -7.03
N LYS A 8 -11.91 9.24 -6.77
CA LYS A 8 -13.28 9.16 -6.32
C LYS A 8 -13.22 9.14 -4.80
N VAL A 9 -13.47 10.30 -4.17
CA VAL A 9 -13.69 10.34 -2.73
C VAL A 9 -15.03 9.66 -2.48
N ILE A 10 -14.99 8.40 -2.07
CA ILE A 10 -16.16 7.68 -1.58
C ILE A 10 -15.78 7.20 -0.19
N TYR A 11 -16.63 7.48 0.80
CA TYR A 11 -16.53 6.93 2.16
C TYR A 11 -15.35 7.40 3.04
N GLY A 12 -14.85 8.63 2.84
CA GLY A 12 -13.91 9.28 3.78
C GLY A 12 -12.46 8.79 3.71
N TYR A 13 -12.10 8.08 2.64
CA TYR A 13 -10.73 7.77 2.23
C TYR A 13 -10.57 8.08 0.73
N GLY A 14 -9.34 8.32 0.30
CA GLY A 14 -8.98 8.47 -1.11
C GLY A 14 -8.65 7.12 -1.73
N ILE A 15 -8.72 7.02 -3.06
CA ILE A 15 -8.26 5.84 -3.80
C ILE A 15 -7.28 6.32 -4.88
N VAL A 16 -6.10 5.71 -4.92
CA VAL A 16 -5.18 5.80 -6.05
C VAL A 16 -5.42 4.61 -6.96
N GLU A 17 -5.52 4.86 -8.26
CA GLU A 17 -5.49 3.82 -9.28
C GLU A 17 -4.14 3.88 -10.01
N LEU A 18 -3.51 2.73 -10.19
CA LEU A 18 -2.24 2.58 -10.90
C LEU A 18 -2.43 1.65 -12.10
N GLU A 19 -1.69 1.90 -13.17
CA GLU A 19 -1.60 1.02 -14.33
C GLU A 19 -0.12 0.62 -14.52
N SER A 20 0.14 -0.64 -14.87
CA SER A 20 1.49 -1.02 -15.28
C SER A 20 1.89 -0.29 -16.56
N ILE A 21 3.19 0.00 -16.71
CA ILE A 21 3.72 0.61 -17.94
C ILE A 21 3.92 -0.47 -19.02
N ASP A 22 4.03 -1.73 -18.61
CA ASP A 22 4.18 -2.87 -19.51
C ASP A 22 2.92 -3.17 -20.32
N ASP A 23 3.09 -4.01 -21.35
CA ASP A 23 2.00 -4.42 -22.24
C ASP A 23 0.89 -5.21 -21.54
N GLN A 24 1.09 -5.65 -20.30
CA GLN A 24 0.09 -6.41 -19.58
C GLN A 24 -1.06 -5.53 -19.08
N LYS A 25 -0.85 -4.21 -18.94
CA LYS A 25 -1.84 -3.23 -18.46
C LYS A 25 -2.53 -3.68 -17.17
N ASN A 26 -1.76 -4.23 -16.23
CA ASN A 26 -2.25 -4.62 -14.93
C ASN A 26 -2.70 -3.36 -14.18
N ARG A 27 -3.86 -3.43 -13.53
CA ARG A 27 -4.43 -2.32 -12.77
C ARG A 27 -4.30 -2.60 -11.29
N TYR A 28 -4.08 -1.55 -10.51
CA TYR A 28 -4.00 -1.65 -9.06
C TYR A 28 -4.81 -0.54 -8.41
N THR A 29 -5.37 -0.82 -7.24
CA THR A 29 -6.05 0.16 -6.40
C THR A 29 -5.41 0.21 -5.03
N ILE A 30 -5.25 1.44 -4.53
CA ILE A 30 -4.68 1.71 -3.22
C ILE A 30 -5.56 2.72 -2.48
N PRO A 31 -6.47 2.26 -1.61
CA PRO A 31 -7.18 3.11 -0.67
C PRO A 31 -6.20 3.74 0.33
N PHE A 32 -6.40 5.01 0.68
CA PHE A 32 -5.52 5.74 1.60
C PHE A 32 -6.26 6.78 2.44
N LYS A 33 -5.72 7.05 3.63
CA LYS A 33 -6.08 8.21 4.48
C LYS A 33 -4.81 9.03 4.77
N SER A 34 -4.30 8.96 5.99
CA SER A 34 -2.94 9.39 6.32
C SER A 34 -1.88 8.44 5.75
N GLU A 35 -2.24 7.18 5.53
CA GLU A 35 -1.37 6.10 5.04
C GLU A 35 -2.07 5.28 3.95
N ASN A 36 -1.27 4.51 3.18
CA ASN A 36 -1.76 3.53 2.20
C ASN A 36 -2.25 2.28 2.93
N ILE A 37 -3.46 1.81 2.63
CA ILE A 37 -4.15 0.81 3.45
C ILE A 37 -4.00 -0.60 2.87
N VAL A 38 -4.26 -0.77 1.58
CA VAL A 38 -4.25 -2.06 0.90
C VAL A 38 -3.87 -1.87 -0.56
N VAL A 39 -3.09 -2.80 -1.11
CA VAL A 39 -2.78 -2.86 -2.53
C VAL A 39 -3.54 -4.03 -3.12
N THR A 40 -4.49 -3.72 -4.00
CA THR A 40 -5.29 -4.73 -4.71
C THR A 40 -4.93 -4.70 -6.19
N GLN A 41 -4.58 -5.84 -6.75
CA GLN A 41 -4.45 -6.03 -8.20
C GLN A 41 -5.82 -6.36 -8.79
N ILE A 42 -6.17 -5.66 -9.87
CA ILE A 42 -7.37 -5.92 -10.68
C ILE A 42 -6.92 -6.56 -11.99
N TYR A 43 -7.28 -7.82 -12.17
CA TYR A 43 -7.01 -8.61 -13.37
C TYR A 43 -7.93 -8.20 -14.54
N LYS A 44 -7.60 -8.66 -15.76
CA LYS A 44 -8.34 -8.32 -16.98
C LYS A 44 -9.80 -8.77 -16.98
N ASP A 45 -10.11 -9.84 -16.25
CA ASP A 45 -11.46 -10.35 -16.01
C ASP A 45 -12.19 -9.64 -14.86
N ASN A 46 -11.58 -8.60 -14.28
CA ASN A 46 -12.00 -7.90 -13.07
C ASN A 46 -11.96 -8.74 -11.78
N ALA A 47 -11.24 -9.88 -11.78
CA ALA A 47 -10.90 -10.53 -10.52
C ALA A 47 -9.98 -9.62 -9.70
N GLU A 48 -10.15 -9.62 -8.38
CA GLU A 48 -9.37 -8.82 -7.44
C GLU A 48 -8.51 -9.73 -6.56
N GLU A 49 -7.23 -9.37 -6.39
CA GLU A 49 -6.32 -10.03 -5.47
C GLU A 49 -5.62 -9.00 -4.59
N VAL A 50 -5.71 -9.19 -3.27
CA VAL A 50 -4.97 -8.39 -2.30
C VAL A 50 -3.52 -8.87 -2.28
N LEU A 51 -2.60 -7.99 -2.67
CA LEU A 51 -1.17 -8.27 -2.68
C LEU A 51 -0.53 -8.03 -1.31
N CYS A 52 -0.92 -6.92 -0.66
CA CYS A 52 -0.50 -6.58 0.69
C CYS A 52 -1.47 -5.60 1.34
N SER A 53 -1.41 -5.51 2.67
CA SER A 53 -2.21 -4.57 3.44
C SER A 53 -1.48 -4.15 4.70
N VAL A 54 -1.90 -3.04 5.30
CA VAL A 54 -1.50 -2.69 6.66
C VAL A 54 -1.74 -3.87 7.61
N PRO A 55 -0.85 -4.09 8.62
CA PRO A 55 0.22 -3.20 9.06
C PRO A 55 1.51 -3.18 8.21
N ASP A 56 1.59 -3.87 7.07
CA ASP A 56 2.73 -3.71 6.16
C ASP A 56 2.93 -2.23 5.79
N LEU A 57 4.19 -1.77 5.80
CA LEU A 57 4.51 -0.39 5.40
C LEU A 57 4.47 -0.31 3.86
N ILE A 58 3.44 0.32 3.32
CA ILE A 58 3.24 0.51 1.87
C ILE A 58 3.62 1.94 1.49
N ILE A 59 4.68 2.10 0.70
CA ILE A 59 5.17 3.39 0.20
C ILE A 59 5.10 3.47 -1.31
N LEU A 60 4.87 4.69 -1.81
CA LEU A 60 5.02 5.03 -3.22
C LEU A 60 6.30 5.86 -3.35
N VAL A 61 7.14 5.48 -4.31
CA VAL A 61 8.41 6.17 -4.61
C VAL A 61 8.39 6.59 -6.07
N ASP A 62 8.73 7.84 -6.38
CA ASP A 62 8.81 8.32 -7.76
C ASP A 62 10.05 7.77 -8.50
N THR A 63 10.19 8.13 -9.77
CA THR A 63 11.31 7.68 -10.61
C THR A 63 12.68 8.20 -10.18
N ASP A 64 12.71 9.29 -9.39
CA ASP A 64 13.93 9.90 -8.88
C ASP A 64 14.31 9.35 -7.48
N GLY A 65 13.48 8.46 -6.92
CA GLY A 65 13.71 7.84 -5.62
C GLY A 65 13.09 8.60 -4.44
N ASN A 66 12.27 9.62 -4.69
CA ASN A 66 11.62 10.38 -3.62
C ASN A 66 10.33 9.70 -3.17
N ALA A 67 10.07 9.73 -1.86
CA ALA A 67 8.80 9.28 -1.31
C ALA A 67 7.67 10.21 -1.75
N VAL A 68 6.56 9.64 -2.21
CA VAL A 68 5.34 10.38 -2.58
C VAL A 68 4.34 10.26 -1.44
N GLY A 69 4.08 11.36 -0.75
CA GLY A 69 3.10 11.40 0.34
C GLY A 69 1.66 11.25 -0.17
N THR A 70 0.77 10.75 0.68
CA THR A 70 -0.67 10.60 0.37
C THR A 70 -1.34 11.92 -0.04
N GLN A 71 -0.83 13.04 0.47
CA GLN A 71 -1.28 14.40 0.12
C GLN A 71 -0.81 14.84 -1.28
N ASP A 72 0.28 14.26 -1.78
CA ASP A 72 0.92 14.64 -3.05
C ASP A 72 0.43 13.84 -4.25
N TYR A 73 -0.47 12.87 -4.03
CA TYR A 73 -1.04 12.01 -5.06
C TYR A 73 -1.81 12.81 -6.13
N ARG A 74 -1.21 12.85 -7.32
CA ARG A 74 -1.73 13.54 -8.50
C ARG A 74 -1.61 12.67 -9.75
N TYR A 75 -2.25 13.13 -10.83
CA TYR A 75 -2.18 12.50 -12.14
C TYR A 75 -0.76 12.50 -12.69
N ASP A 76 -0.47 11.54 -13.58
CA ASP A 76 0.75 11.45 -14.39
C ASP A 76 2.05 11.32 -13.58
N LEU A 77 1.95 10.78 -12.36
CA LEU A 77 3.12 10.33 -11.62
C LEU A 77 3.56 8.95 -12.13
N PHE A 78 4.87 8.73 -12.20
CA PHE A 78 5.43 7.40 -12.37
C PHE A 78 6.00 6.97 -11.03
N VAL A 79 5.49 5.85 -10.52
CA VAL A 79 5.86 5.37 -9.19
C VAL A 79 6.20 3.89 -9.17
N HIS A 80 6.94 3.53 -8.14
CA HIS A 80 7.11 2.19 -7.63
C HIS A 80 6.33 2.06 -6.34
N VAL A 81 5.55 0.99 -6.20
CA VAL A 81 4.90 0.62 -4.94
C VAL A 81 5.80 -0.38 -4.25
N ILE A 82 6.22 -0.07 -3.03
CA ILE A 82 7.11 -0.91 -2.24
C ILE A 82 6.41 -1.21 -0.92
N ALA A 83 6.45 -2.47 -0.49
CA ALA A 83 5.88 -2.90 0.78
C ALA A 83 6.96 -3.54 1.64
N PHE A 84 6.96 -3.22 2.94
CA PHE A 84 7.89 -3.80 3.92
C PHE A 84 7.13 -4.54 5.03
N ALA A 85 7.67 -5.70 5.43
CA ALA A 85 7.14 -6.44 6.56
C ALA A 85 7.20 -5.59 7.84
N PRO A 86 6.13 -5.58 8.64
CA PRO A 86 6.01 -4.67 9.76
C PRO A 86 6.87 -5.13 10.93
N ALA A 87 7.29 -4.18 11.76
CA ALA A 87 8.02 -4.50 12.97
C ALA A 87 7.20 -5.43 13.91
N PRO A 88 7.84 -6.30 14.71
CA PRO A 88 7.17 -7.40 15.41
C PRO A 88 6.02 -6.98 16.33
N GLN A 89 6.06 -5.76 16.89
CA GLN A 89 4.99 -5.23 17.73
C GLN A 89 3.64 -5.13 17.00
N TRP A 90 3.66 -4.91 15.68
CA TRP A 90 2.46 -4.81 14.85
C TRP A 90 1.92 -6.17 14.40
N MET A 91 2.69 -7.24 14.61
CA MET A 91 2.31 -8.62 14.29
C MET A 91 1.57 -9.32 15.45
N THR A 92 1.43 -8.65 16.58
CA THR A 92 0.61 -9.13 17.70
C THR A 92 -0.88 -9.08 17.33
N LEU A 93 -1.72 -9.82 18.05
CA LEU A 93 -3.17 -9.77 17.82
C LEU A 93 -3.71 -8.34 17.94
N ASP A 94 -3.34 -7.62 18.99
CA ASP A 94 -3.73 -6.23 19.20
C ASP A 94 -3.13 -5.31 18.13
N GLY A 95 -1.88 -5.54 17.73
CA GLY A 95 -1.21 -4.80 16.66
C GLY A 95 -1.95 -4.92 15.32
N ILE A 96 -2.39 -6.12 14.96
CA ILE A 96 -3.18 -6.38 13.74
C ILE A 96 -4.59 -5.80 13.86
N ILE A 97 -5.21 -5.86 15.04
CA ILE A 97 -6.55 -5.28 15.23
C ILE A 97 -6.52 -3.75 15.10
N ILE A 98 -5.52 -3.11 15.67
CA ILE A 98 -5.40 -1.65 15.72
C ILE A 98 -4.81 -1.10 14.42
N GLY A 99 -3.70 -1.68 13.95
CA GLY A 99 -2.95 -1.22 12.78
C GLY A 99 -3.32 -1.92 11.48
N GLY A 100 -4.13 -2.98 11.53
CA GLY A 100 -4.63 -3.66 10.33
C GLY A 100 -5.82 -2.95 9.71
N THR A 101 -6.29 -3.50 8.59
CA THR A 101 -7.37 -2.91 7.78
C THR A 101 -8.67 -2.61 8.53
N PRO A 102 -9.10 -3.37 9.58
CA PRO A 102 -10.31 -3.03 10.34
C PRO A 102 -10.21 -1.70 11.12
N GLY A 103 -9.00 -1.22 11.43
CA GLY A 103 -8.80 0.07 12.09
C GLY A 103 -9.18 1.27 11.21
N PHE A 104 -9.27 1.09 9.88
CA PHE A 104 -9.43 2.21 8.94
C PHE A 104 -10.86 2.45 8.48
N ALA A 105 -11.60 1.39 8.12
CA ALA A 105 -12.98 1.49 7.64
C ALA A 105 -13.71 0.13 7.69
N LYS A 106 -15.04 0.14 7.82
CA LYS A 106 -15.87 -1.08 7.89
C LYS A 106 -15.81 -1.90 6.61
N GLU A 107 -15.61 -1.22 5.48
CA GLU A 107 -15.49 -1.78 4.15
C GLU A 107 -14.30 -2.75 4.06
N PHE A 108 -13.26 -2.59 4.88
CA PHE A 108 -12.09 -3.46 4.85
C PHE A 108 -12.14 -4.65 5.83
N TYR A 109 -13.24 -4.85 6.56
CA TYR A 109 -13.36 -5.92 7.57
C TYR A 109 -13.27 -7.33 7.00
N HIS A 110 -13.55 -7.47 5.70
CA HIS A 110 -13.45 -8.75 5.00
C HIS A 110 -12.01 -9.11 4.60
N ILE A 111 -11.07 -8.15 4.67
CA ILE A 111 -9.67 -8.35 4.30
C ILE A 111 -8.94 -8.93 5.51
N LYS A 112 -8.50 -10.18 5.39
CA LYS A 112 -7.66 -10.83 6.40
C LYS A 112 -6.20 -10.48 6.15
N TYR A 113 -5.52 -9.96 7.17
CA TYR A 113 -4.09 -9.66 7.08
C TYR A 113 -3.29 -10.92 6.79
N LYS A 114 -2.39 -10.83 5.80
CA LYS A 114 -1.43 -11.87 5.42
C LYS A 114 -0.05 -11.19 5.29
N PRO A 115 0.93 -11.56 6.13
CA PRO A 115 2.26 -10.96 6.08
C PRO A 115 2.94 -11.21 4.74
N ILE A 116 3.56 -10.17 4.16
CA ILE A 116 4.37 -10.29 2.94
C ILE A 116 5.75 -10.90 3.17
N GLY A 117 6.20 -10.95 4.42
CA GLY A 117 7.53 -11.45 4.77
C GLY A 117 7.82 -11.39 6.26
N VAL A 118 9.09 -11.60 6.59
CA VAL A 118 9.60 -11.52 7.97
C VAL A 118 10.34 -10.20 8.15
N TYR A 119 10.06 -9.50 9.24
CA TYR A 119 10.78 -8.28 9.59
C TYR A 119 12.26 -8.55 9.84
N ILE A 120 13.10 -7.72 9.24
CA ILE A 120 14.54 -7.69 9.50
C ILE A 120 14.85 -6.30 10.06
N PRO A 121 15.42 -6.20 11.28
CA PRO A 121 15.79 -4.90 11.83
C PRO A 121 16.85 -4.24 10.94
N PRO A 122 16.74 -2.92 10.68
CA PRO A 122 17.78 -2.21 9.95
C PRO A 122 19.07 -2.22 10.77
N VAL A 123 20.21 -2.34 10.08
CA VAL A 123 21.52 -2.15 10.71
C VAL A 123 21.70 -0.65 10.96
N PRO A 124 21.82 -0.21 12.23
CA PRO A 124 22.06 1.20 12.50
C PRO A 124 23.47 1.56 12.04
N PHE A 125 23.63 2.74 11.43
CA PHE A 125 24.93 3.25 10.98
C PHE A 125 26.00 3.26 12.10
N SER A 126 25.59 3.52 13.35
CA SER A 126 26.49 3.49 14.51
C SER A 126 27.01 2.11 14.89
N ALA A 127 26.47 1.02 14.32
CA ALA A 127 26.98 -0.34 14.53
C ALA A 127 28.02 -0.76 13.46
N GLU A 128 28.23 0.06 12.43
CA GLU A 128 29.19 -0.21 11.35
C GLU A 128 30.58 0.44 11.58
N PHE A 129 30.72 1.26 12.63
CA PHE A 129 31.97 1.94 13.02
C PHE A 129 32.31 1.76 14.50
#